data_AF-A0A8K0L2P6-F1
#
_entry.id   AF-A0A8K0L2P6-F1
#
_cell.length_a   1.000
_cell.length_b   1.000
_cell.length_c   1.000
_cell.angle_alpha   90.00
_cell.angle_beta   90.00
_cell.angle_gamma   90.00
#
_symmetry.space_group_name_H-M   'P 1'
#
loop_
_entity.id
_entity.type
_entity.pdbx_description
1 polymer ?
#
loop_
_entity_poly.entity_id
_entity_poly.type
_entity_poly.pdbx_seq_one_letter_code
_entity_poly.pdbx_strand_id
1 'polypeptide(L)'
;MIRVMILDDSHDPVTIPDETMDFSSGQSLKRKTSDAPISRVSKPRRSRKVRTLSSAAYTDFTRNFPQTGRSILGAIKQCAGDEYNAEIFAQLFCGIGSPSVLLDLRDVLQNLGTIVRPVYTEHLDCHQTLTALEQLDRLDSTSRILRRLFLHRLCVLRHERIRHHESEKWKQSLRSRGTRSSRAASLALHDLVLWSSQPGKQDADALAKRRTWMENKLRRGRNWCQLSNTFSPLVLMLVPQGREFTISDTDIEKINGSAWDQFTKILRCHRGHFLDRLLGVLPEDLVMVWMKESKNDMVPPAQMISAPPDSMELLEQYRIMCNPGYKCAGSSSFNKEAGVHDRQLDQS
;
A
#
# COMPACT_ATOMS: atom_id res chain seq x y z
N MET A 1 2.19 28.97 -43.69
CA MET A 1 3.44 29.67 -44.06
C MET A 1 3.54 30.93 -43.20
N ILE A 2 4.03 30.79 -41.97
CA ILE A 2 4.27 31.88 -41.01
C ILE A 2 5.53 31.52 -40.20
N ARG A 3 6.35 32.55 -39.97
CA ARG A 3 7.79 32.60 -39.67
C ARG A 3 8.21 31.95 -38.35
N VAL A 4 9.31 31.21 -38.44
CA VAL A 4 10.24 30.86 -37.35
C VAL A 4 11.07 32.10 -37.03
N MET A 5 11.10 32.52 -35.75
CA MET A 5 12.10 33.47 -35.24
C MET A 5 13.16 32.68 -34.49
N ILE A 6 14.36 32.69 -35.06
CA ILE A 6 15.62 32.26 -34.48
C ILE A 6 16.15 33.45 -33.69
N LEU A 7 16.54 33.23 -32.44
CA LEU A 7 17.41 34.12 -31.68
C LEU A 7 18.60 33.29 -31.23
N ASP A 8 19.73 33.58 -31.85
CA ASP A 8 21.08 33.15 -31.50
C ASP A 8 21.83 34.33 -30.85
N ASP A 9 22.99 34.00 -30.26
CA ASP A 9 24.05 34.86 -29.68
C ASP A 9 23.86 35.23 -28.19
N SER A 10 24.87 35.16 -27.30
CA SER A 10 26.31 34.92 -27.44
C SER A 10 26.94 34.83 -26.03
N HIS A 11 28.00 34.01 -25.94
CA HIS A 11 29.18 33.97 -25.04
C HIS A 11 29.19 34.55 -23.60
N ASP A 12 29.61 33.73 -22.62
CA ASP A 12 31.02 33.68 -22.19
C ASP A 12 31.34 32.46 -21.27
N PRO A 13 32.55 31.87 -21.35
CA PRO A 13 32.96 30.70 -20.57
C PRO A 13 33.68 31.09 -19.26
N VAL A 14 33.33 30.44 -18.15
CA VAL A 14 34.05 30.60 -16.86
C VAL A 14 35.02 29.44 -16.65
N THR A 15 36.25 29.84 -16.37
CA THR A 15 37.50 29.10 -16.18
C THR A 15 37.48 28.17 -14.97
N ILE A 16 38.06 26.97 -15.14
CA ILE A 16 38.38 25.99 -14.09
C ILE A 16 39.81 26.26 -13.61
N PRO A 17 40.10 26.34 -12.31
CA PRO A 17 41.44 26.10 -11.81
C PRO A 17 41.64 24.63 -11.46
N ASP A 18 42.68 24.10 -12.08
CA ASP A 18 43.35 22.83 -11.89
C ASP A 18 44.33 22.95 -10.71
N GLU A 19 44.20 22.12 -9.68
CA GLU A 19 45.28 21.90 -8.70
C GLU A 19 45.45 20.40 -8.44
N THR A 20 46.49 19.89 -9.09
CA THR A 20 47.20 18.63 -8.85
C THR A 20 48.12 18.68 -7.62
N MET A 21 48.50 17.48 -7.16
CA MET A 21 49.60 17.10 -6.22
C MET A 21 49.18 16.88 -4.76
N ASP A 22 49.70 15.91 -4.00
CA ASP A 22 50.48 14.69 -4.28
C ASP A 22 50.47 13.83 -3.00
N PHE A 23 50.85 12.56 -3.18
CA PHE A 23 51.33 11.53 -2.25
C PHE A 23 51.62 11.88 -0.77
N SER A 24 51.31 10.94 0.15
CA SER A 24 52.34 10.08 0.77
C SER A 24 51.91 9.39 2.09
N SER A 25 52.20 8.09 2.15
CA SER A 25 52.73 7.29 3.27
C SER A 25 52.09 7.34 4.67
N GLY A 26 51.74 6.15 5.17
CA GLY A 26 51.35 5.91 6.55
C GLY A 26 52.50 5.94 7.56
N GLN A 27 52.13 5.87 8.83
CA GLN A 27 52.98 5.39 9.91
C GLN A 27 52.13 4.85 11.05
N SER A 28 52.41 3.59 11.41
CA SER A 28 52.03 2.95 12.65
C SER A 28 52.58 3.71 13.85
N LEU A 29 51.72 4.00 14.84
CA LEU A 29 52.17 4.35 16.18
C LEU A 29 51.38 3.56 17.23
N LYS A 30 52.08 2.58 17.79
CA LYS A 30 51.76 1.90 19.04
C LYS A 30 51.70 2.94 20.17
N ARG A 31 50.60 2.98 20.92
CA ARG A 31 50.59 3.52 22.30
C ARG A 31 49.97 2.50 23.25
N LYS A 32 50.81 2.07 24.19
CA LYS A 32 50.45 1.46 25.48
C LYS A 32 50.09 2.57 26.46
N THR A 33 49.02 2.39 27.23
CA THR A 33 48.73 2.98 28.57
C THR A 33 47.30 2.50 28.89
N SER A 34 47.01 1.65 29.86
CA SER A 34 47.26 1.65 31.32
C SER A 34 45.87 1.59 31.99
N ASP A 35 45.74 0.66 32.92
CA ASP A 35 44.53 0.34 33.69
C ASP A 35 43.96 1.51 34.50
N ALA A 36 42.62 1.64 34.52
CA ALA A 36 41.83 2.28 35.58
C ALA A 36 40.34 1.88 35.47
N PRO A 37 39.53 1.96 36.55
CA PRO A 37 38.53 0.95 36.88
C PRO A 37 37.13 1.16 36.29
N ILE A 38 36.44 0.03 36.18
CA ILE A 38 35.06 -0.17 35.73
C ILE A 38 34.09 0.62 36.63
N SER A 39 33.64 1.77 36.11
CA SER A 39 32.45 2.48 36.57
C SER A 39 31.21 1.64 36.21
N ARG A 40 30.45 1.23 37.24
CA ARG A 40 29.19 0.53 37.11
C ARG A 40 28.17 1.45 36.44
N VAL A 41 28.00 1.29 35.13
CA VAL A 41 26.86 1.84 34.40
C VAL A 41 25.59 1.19 34.95
N SER A 42 24.81 2.00 35.64
CA SER A 42 23.46 1.71 36.08
C SER A 42 22.62 1.26 34.88
N LYS A 43 22.14 0.02 34.95
CA LYS A 43 21.24 -0.58 33.95
C LYS A 43 20.07 0.37 33.68
N PRO A 44 19.72 0.65 32.41
CA PRO A 44 18.56 1.46 32.11
C PRO A 44 17.32 0.78 32.70
N ARG A 45 16.65 1.53 33.57
CA ARG A 45 15.39 1.21 34.21
C ARG A 45 14.42 0.73 33.12
N ARG A 46 13.94 -0.50 33.23
CA ARG A 46 12.98 -1.12 32.31
C ARG A 46 11.90 -0.10 31.94
N SER A 47 11.91 0.29 30.66
CA SER A 47 10.87 1.07 30.03
C SER A 47 9.51 0.48 30.39
N ARG A 48 8.68 1.31 31.02
CA ARG A 48 7.30 1.02 31.37
C ARG A 48 6.62 0.64 30.06
N LYS A 49 6.20 -0.64 29.92
CA LYS A 49 5.43 -1.12 28.77
C LYS A 49 4.31 -0.12 28.50
N VAL A 50 4.46 0.66 27.43
CA VAL A 50 3.37 1.42 26.84
C VAL A 50 2.30 0.36 26.57
N ARG A 51 1.22 0.37 27.35
CA ARG A 51 0.00 -0.33 26.94
C ARG A 51 -0.34 0.31 25.60
N THR A 52 -0.03 -0.39 24.52
CA THR A 52 -0.33 0.08 23.17
C THR A 52 -1.83 0.32 23.14
N LEU A 53 -2.23 1.54 22.75
CA LEU A 53 -3.64 1.93 22.57
C LEU A 53 -4.40 0.95 21.65
N SER A 54 -3.66 0.21 20.80
CA SER A 54 -4.01 -1.06 20.13
C SER A 54 -4.89 -2.00 20.97
N SER A 55 -4.63 -2.11 22.28
CA SER A 55 -5.39 -2.97 23.17
C SER A 55 -6.81 -2.47 23.41
N ALA A 56 -7.10 -1.16 23.36
CA ALA A 56 -8.38 -0.59 23.82
C ALA A 56 -9.53 -0.83 22.82
N ALA A 57 -9.37 -0.43 21.56
CA ALA A 57 -10.35 -0.66 20.51
C ALA A 57 -10.67 -2.16 20.32
N TYR A 58 -9.65 -2.99 20.53
CA TYR A 58 -9.76 -4.44 20.44
C TYR A 58 -10.40 -5.08 21.69
N THR A 59 -10.08 -4.58 22.89
CA THR A 59 -10.79 -4.99 24.11
C THR A 59 -12.25 -4.63 24.04
N ASP A 60 -12.61 -3.50 23.43
CA ASP A 60 -14.01 -3.11 23.26
C ASP A 60 -14.71 -4.03 22.26
N PHE A 61 -14.08 -4.39 21.13
CA PHE A 61 -14.66 -5.35 20.18
C PHE A 61 -14.93 -6.72 20.83
N THR A 62 -13.95 -7.27 21.55
CA THR A 62 -14.09 -8.57 22.22
C THR A 62 -14.99 -8.51 23.47
N ARG A 63 -15.11 -7.35 24.12
CA ARG A 63 -16.04 -7.13 25.24
C ARG A 63 -17.48 -7.06 24.76
N ASN A 64 -17.72 -6.40 23.64
CA ASN A 64 -19.05 -6.27 23.04
C ASN A 64 -19.48 -7.58 22.35
N PHE A 65 -18.53 -8.38 21.85
CA PHE A 65 -18.81 -9.63 21.13
C PHE A 65 -17.91 -10.79 21.59
N PRO A 66 -18.11 -11.33 22.80
CA PRO A 66 -17.16 -12.25 23.42
C PRO A 66 -16.99 -13.59 22.70
N GLN A 67 -18.04 -14.18 22.13
CA GLN A 67 -17.93 -15.46 21.43
C GLN A 67 -17.44 -15.28 19.98
N THR A 68 -18.10 -14.43 19.22
CA THR A 68 -17.75 -14.13 17.83
C THR A 68 -16.36 -13.49 17.71
N GLY A 69 -16.04 -12.55 18.60
CA GLY A 69 -14.74 -11.86 18.61
C GLY A 69 -13.58 -12.78 18.97
N ARG A 70 -13.77 -13.74 19.90
CA ARG A 70 -12.74 -14.74 20.21
C ARG A 70 -12.49 -15.69 19.04
N SER A 71 -13.55 -16.13 18.35
CA SER A 71 -13.42 -17.00 17.18
C SER A 71 -12.67 -16.29 16.04
N ILE A 72 -13.03 -15.03 15.74
CA ILE A 72 -12.34 -14.22 14.73
C ILE A 72 -10.86 -14.03 15.10
N LEU A 73 -10.54 -13.76 16.37
CA LEU A 73 -9.15 -13.64 16.81
C LEU A 73 -8.37 -14.94 16.64
N GLY A 74 -9.00 -16.06 16.95
CA GLY A 74 -8.41 -17.38 16.73
C GLY A 74 -8.02 -17.56 15.27
N ALA A 75 -8.93 -17.25 14.35
CA ALA A 75 -8.68 -17.31 12.91
C ALA A 75 -7.57 -16.34 12.47
N ILE A 76 -7.57 -15.09 12.97
CA ILE A 76 -6.52 -14.10 12.68
C ILE A 76 -5.14 -14.56 13.17
N LYS A 77 -5.07 -15.10 14.38
CA LYS A 77 -3.80 -15.62 14.94
C LYS A 77 -3.30 -16.82 14.15
N GLN A 78 -4.20 -17.69 13.72
CA GLN A 78 -3.86 -18.86 12.91
C GLN A 78 -3.29 -18.47 11.54
N CYS A 79 -3.84 -17.44 10.89
CA CYS A 79 -3.37 -17.01 9.57
C CYS A 79 -2.13 -16.11 9.60
N ALA A 80 -1.88 -15.41 10.71
CA ALA A 80 -0.76 -14.48 10.85
C ALA A 80 0.62 -15.16 10.86
N GLY A 81 0.71 -16.39 11.36
CA GLY A 81 1.96 -17.13 11.53
C GLY A 81 2.84 -16.66 12.70
N ASP A 82 2.79 -15.37 13.05
CA ASP A 82 3.50 -14.80 14.20
C ASP A 82 2.66 -13.74 14.95
N GLU A 83 3.07 -13.41 16.18
CA GLU A 83 2.34 -12.50 17.07
C GLU A 83 2.30 -11.06 16.54
N TYR A 84 3.35 -10.62 15.85
CA TYR A 84 3.45 -9.26 15.31
C TYR A 84 2.47 -9.05 14.15
N ASN A 85 2.44 -9.97 13.19
CA ASN A 85 1.46 -9.98 12.11
C ASN A 85 0.02 -10.16 12.64
N ALA A 86 -0.16 -10.94 13.71
CA ALA A 86 -1.48 -11.10 14.33
C ALA A 86 -1.99 -9.79 14.94
N GLU A 87 -1.11 -9.01 15.57
CA GLU A 87 -1.45 -7.68 16.07
C GLU A 87 -1.82 -6.74 14.91
N ILE A 88 -1.03 -6.71 13.84
CA ILE A 88 -1.34 -5.89 12.65
C ILE A 88 -2.70 -6.29 12.06
N PHE A 89 -2.97 -7.58 11.89
CA PHE A 89 -4.24 -8.06 11.37
C PHE A 89 -5.41 -7.73 12.28
N ALA A 90 -5.26 -7.85 13.59
CA ALA A 90 -6.30 -7.45 14.54
C ALA A 90 -6.59 -5.94 14.44
N GLN A 91 -5.55 -5.11 14.40
CA GLN A 91 -5.71 -3.66 14.25
C GLN A 91 -6.33 -3.28 12.90
N LEU A 92 -5.95 -3.93 11.79
CA LEU A 92 -6.59 -3.73 10.48
C LEU A 92 -8.05 -4.17 10.50
N PHE A 93 -8.33 -5.33 11.11
CA PHE A 93 -9.67 -5.88 11.20
C PHE A 93 -10.61 -4.94 11.93
N CYS A 94 -10.16 -4.24 12.97
CA CYS A 94 -10.97 -3.24 13.66
C CYS A 94 -10.94 -1.87 12.97
N GLY A 95 -9.80 -1.50 12.39
CA GLY A 95 -9.54 -0.14 11.93
C GLY A 95 -10.05 0.19 10.54
N ILE A 96 -10.12 -0.77 9.62
CA ILE A 96 -10.59 -0.49 8.25
C ILE A 96 -12.03 0.01 8.29
N GLY A 97 -12.31 1.19 7.75
CA GLY A 97 -13.65 1.80 7.78
C GLY A 97 -14.15 2.14 9.19
N SER A 98 -13.27 2.22 10.19
CA SER A 98 -13.63 2.75 11.51
C SER A 98 -13.92 4.25 11.44
N PRO A 99 -14.67 4.81 12.42
CA PRO A 99 -14.96 6.25 12.47
C PRO A 99 -13.72 7.12 12.41
N SER A 100 -12.65 6.72 13.10
CA SER A 100 -11.36 7.40 13.10
C SER A 100 -10.79 7.55 11.69
N VAL A 101 -10.93 6.53 10.84
CA VAL A 101 -10.46 6.60 9.45
C VAL A 101 -11.32 7.50 8.58
N LEU A 102 -12.63 7.57 8.82
CA LEU A 102 -13.50 8.51 8.12
C LEU A 102 -13.16 9.97 8.47
N LEU A 103 -12.81 10.22 9.73
CA LEU A 103 -12.29 11.52 10.17
C LEU A 103 -10.94 11.82 9.53
N ASP A 104 -10.02 10.85 9.48
CA ASP A 104 -8.73 11.00 8.79
C ASP A 104 -8.94 11.33 7.31
N LEU A 105 -9.87 10.65 6.64
CA LEU A 105 -10.20 10.89 5.25
C LEU A 105 -10.75 12.29 5.05
N ARG A 106 -11.72 12.72 5.87
CA ARG A 106 -12.26 14.10 5.83
C ARG A 106 -11.15 15.13 5.99
N ASP A 107 -10.27 14.96 6.97
CA ASP A 107 -9.19 15.90 7.24
C ASP A 107 -8.20 15.94 6.06
N VAL A 108 -7.91 14.80 5.43
CA VAL A 108 -7.09 14.75 4.22
C VAL A 108 -7.77 15.48 3.07
N LEU A 109 -9.07 15.27 2.84
CA LEU A 109 -9.84 15.92 1.77
C LEU A 109 -9.91 17.44 1.95
N GLN A 110 -10.11 17.92 3.18
CA GLN A 110 -10.10 19.35 3.50
C GLN A 110 -8.75 20.01 3.22
N ASN A 111 -7.66 19.24 3.36
CA ASN A 111 -6.30 19.70 3.13
C ASN A 111 -5.81 19.48 1.68
N LEU A 112 -6.65 19.04 0.75
CA LEU A 112 -6.24 18.86 -0.65
C LEU A 112 -5.98 20.18 -1.37
N GLY A 113 -6.65 21.27 -0.97
CA GLY A 113 -6.51 22.58 -1.62
C GLY A 113 -5.26 23.37 -1.21
N THR A 114 -4.49 22.93 -0.22
CA THR A 114 -3.38 23.71 0.36
C THR A 114 -2.00 23.33 -0.17
N ILE A 115 -1.86 22.15 -0.80
CA ILE A 115 -0.57 21.61 -1.26
C ILE A 115 -0.75 21.00 -2.65
N VAL A 116 0.13 21.33 -3.58
CA VAL A 116 0.18 20.70 -4.91
C VAL A 116 0.50 19.21 -4.75
N ARG A 117 -0.43 18.35 -5.17
CA ARG A 117 -0.29 16.89 -5.10
C ARG A 117 -0.43 16.25 -6.48
N PRO A 118 0.19 15.08 -6.71
CA PRO A 118 -0.06 14.33 -7.92
C PRO A 118 -1.53 13.90 -7.98
N VAL A 119 -2.12 14.17 -9.14
CA VAL A 119 -3.50 13.83 -9.47
C VAL A 119 -3.60 12.33 -9.74
N TYR A 120 -4.48 11.63 -9.01
CA TYR A 120 -4.72 10.20 -9.24
C TYR A 120 -5.88 9.99 -10.19
N THR A 121 -5.65 9.50 -11.41
CA THR A 121 -6.72 9.05 -12.32
C THR A 121 -6.64 7.56 -12.58
N GLU A 122 -7.79 6.92 -12.83
CA GLU A 122 -7.81 5.50 -13.20
C GLU A 122 -7.14 5.23 -14.55
N HIS A 123 -6.96 6.26 -15.37
CA HIS A 123 -6.37 6.16 -16.71
C HIS A 123 -4.90 6.58 -16.76
N LEU A 124 -4.27 6.83 -15.62
CA LEU A 124 -2.86 7.16 -15.59
C LEU A 124 -2.02 6.08 -16.27
N ASP A 125 -1.08 6.54 -17.08
CA ASP A 125 -0.08 5.68 -17.69
C ASP A 125 0.99 5.26 -16.66
N CYS A 126 1.89 4.37 -17.10
CA CYS A 126 2.96 3.86 -16.25
C CYS A 126 3.93 4.96 -15.80
N HIS A 127 4.28 5.88 -16.69
CA HIS A 127 5.23 6.96 -16.41
C HIS A 127 4.66 7.92 -15.35
N GLN A 128 3.44 8.43 -15.57
CA GLN A 128 2.72 9.30 -14.65
C GLN A 128 2.55 8.65 -13.27
N THR A 129 2.15 7.37 -13.23
CA THR A 129 1.99 6.61 -11.98
C THR A 129 3.30 6.56 -11.19
N LEU A 130 4.43 6.37 -11.88
CA LEU A 130 5.74 6.24 -11.24
C LEU A 130 6.31 7.58 -10.81
N THR A 131 6.18 8.63 -11.63
CA THR A 131 6.54 9.99 -11.25
C THR A 131 5.77 10.42 -10.01
N ALA A 132 4.47 10.14 -9.94
CA ALA A 132 3.67 10.40 -8.75
C ALA A 132 4.18 9.62 -7.52
N LEU A 133 4.50 8.33 -7.66
CA LEU A 133 5.08 7.54 -6.57
C LEU A 133 6.43 8.05 -6.08
N GLU A 134 7.27 8.59 -6.97
CA GLU A 134 8.55 9.20 -6.61
C GLU A 134 8.35 10.52 -5.87
N GLN A 135 7.37 11.32 -6.25
CA GLN A 135 7.00 12.54 -5.54
C GLN A 135 6.44 12.22 -4.15
N LEU A 136 5.53 11.25 -4.06
CA LEU A 136 4.88 10.86 -2.80
C LEU A 136 5.83 10.21 -1.80
N ASP A 137 6.87 9.50 -2.26
CA ASP A 137 7.92 8.99 -1.38
C ASP A 137 8.74 10.11 -0.70
N ARG A 138 8.71 11.34 -1.24
CA ARG A 138 9.37 12.52 -0.67
C ARG A 138 8.46 13.36 0.23
N LEU A 139 7.15 13.12 0.16
CA LEU A 139 6.14 13.86 0.92
C LEU A 139 5.80 13.15 2.24
N ASP A 140 5.37 13.93 3.23
CA ASP A 140 5.00 13.44 4.56
C ASP A 140 3.71 12.60 4.58
N SER A 141 3.38 12.08 5.77
CA SER A 141 2.32 11.09 6.08
C SER A 141 0.92 11.37 5.51
N THR A 142 0.58 12.62 5.18
CA THR A 142 -0.69 13.00 4.53
C THR A 142 -0.84 12.46 3.10
N SER A 143 0.24 11.93 2.52
CA SER A 143 0.29 11.34 1.18
C SER A 143 0.07 9.83 1.15
N ARG A 144 -0.21 9.20 2.30
CA ARG A 144 -0.36 7.74 2.42
C ARG A 144 -1.51 7.17 1.57
N ILE A 145 -2.68 7.81 1.56
CA ILE A 145 -3.81 7.37 0.73
C ILE A 145 -3.41 7.35 -0.74
N LEU A 146 -2.86 8.45 -1.27
CA LEU A 146 -2.41 8.51 -2.66
C LEU A 146 -1.38 7.43 -2.94
N ARG A 147 -0.38 7.29 -2.07
CA ARG A 147 0.67 6.29 -2.28
C ARG A 147 0.09 4.89 -2.42
N ARG A 148 -0.91 4.51 -1.60
CA ARG A 148 -1.62 3.23 -1.73
C ARG A 148 -2.35 3.12 -3.08
N LEU A 149 -3.07 4.17 -3.49
CA LEU A 149 -3.80 4.21 -4.77
C LEU A 149 -2.86 4.09 -5.98
N PHE A 150 -1.74 4.83 -6.00
CA PHE A 150 -0.75 4.73 -7.08
C PHE A 150 -0.01 3.39 -7.10
N LEU A 151 0.30 2.81 -5.93
CA LEU A 151 0.85 1.46 -5.85
C LEU A 151 -0.13 0.41 -6.40
N HIS A 152 -1.42 0.55 -6.08
CA HIS A 152 -2.49 -0.25 -6.65
C HIS A 152 -2.54 -0.10 -8.18
N ARG A 153 -2.56 1.13 -8.70
CA ARG A 153 -2.60 1.40 -10.14
C ARG A 153 -1.42 0.78 -10.88
N LEU A 154 -0.22 0.84 -10.30
CA LEU A 154 0.96 0.19 -10.86
C LEU A 154 0.79 -1.34 -10.97
N CYS A 155 0.19 -1.98 -9.97
CA CYS A 155 -0.14 -3.40 -10.03
C CYS A 155 -1.21 -3.71 -11.08
N VAL A 156 -2.23 -2.86 -11.22
CA VAL A 156 -3.27 -2.99 -12.26
C VAL A 156 -2.65 -2.93 -13.66
N LEU A 157 -1.82 -1.92 -13.93
CA LEU A 157 -1.09 -1.78 -15.20
C LEU A 157 -0.26 -3.03 -15.52
N ARG A 158 0.41 -3.60 -14.51
CA ARG A 158 1.15 -4.86 -14.68
C ARG A 158 0.23 -6.02 -15.05
N HIS A 159 -0.89 -6.20 -14.35
CA HIS A 159 -1.82 -7.29 -14.63
C HIS A 159 -2.50 -7.16 -16.00
N GLU A 160 -2.80 -5.94 -16.46
CA GLU A 160 -3.27 -5.68 -17.82
C GLU A 160 -2.26 -6.15 -18.86
N ARG A 161 -0.96 -5.88 -18.64
CA ARG A 161 0.11 -6.32 -19.56
C ARG A 161 0.42 -7.80 -19.50
N ILE A 162 0.30 -8.42 -18.34
CA ILE A 162 0.35 -9.88 -18.23
C ILE A 162 -0.74 -10.51 -19.10
N ARG A 163 -1.99 -10.05 -18.96
CA ARG A 163 -3.12 -10.53 -19.76
C ARG A 163 -2.91 -10.31 -21.25
N HIS A 164 -2.40 -9.14 -21.65
CA HIS A 164 -2.05 -8.86 -23.05
C HIS A 164 -1.05 -9.89 -23.60
N HIS A 165 0.07 -10.11 -22.90
CA HIS A 165 1.09 -11.09 -23.33
C HIS A 165 0.58 -12.53 -23.33
N GLU A 166 -0.27 -12.92 -22.40
CA GLU A 166 -0.91 -14.24 -22.38
C GLU A 166 -1.82 -14.42 -23.59
N SER A 167 -2.62 -13.39 -23.94
CA SER A 167 -3.49 -13.43 -25.10
C SER A 167 -2.73 -13.48 -26.44
N GLU A 168 -1.62 -12.75 -26.56
CA GLU A 168 -0.78 -12.75 -27.77
C GLU A 168 -0.03 -14.07 -27.94
N LYS A 169 0.44 -14.67 -26.84
CA LYS A 169 1.04 -16.01 -26.88
C LYS A 169 0.06 -17.08 -27.29
N TRP A 170 -1.19 -17.01 -26.83
CA TRP A 170 -2.23 -17.91 -27.28
C TRP A 170 -2.37 -17.86 -28.81
N LYS A 171 -2.41 -16.65 -29.39
CA LYS A 171 -2.44 -16.45 -30.86
C LYS A 171 -1.19 -16.97 -31.56
N GLN A 172 0.00 -16.77 -30.98
CA GLN A 172 1.27 -17.24 -31.55
C GLN A 172 1.47 -18.75 -31.43
N SER A 173 1.00 -19.38 -30.35
CA SER A 173 1.04 -20.84 -30.14
C SER A 173 0.16 -21.58 -31.14
N LEU A 174 -0.95 -20.97 -31.59
CA LEU A 174 -1.76 -21.49 -32.70
C LEU A 174 -1.01 -21.47 -34.05
N ARG A 175 0.03 -20.63 -34.17
CA ARG A 175 0.75 -20.41 -35.44
C ARG A 175 2.17 -20.99 -35.46
N SER A 176 2.77 -21.30 -34.32
CA SER A 176 4.20 -21.62 -34.24
C SER A 176 4.52 -22.60 -33.10
N ARG A 177 4.92 -23.82 -33.46
CA ARG A 177 5.57 -24.80 -32.57
C ARG A 177 7.08 -24.52 -32.61
N GLY A 178 7.70 -23.94 -31.59
CA GLY A 178 9.17 -24.08 -31.49
C GLY A 178 9.98 -23.13 -30.61
N THR A 179 9.51 -21.95 -30.20
CA THR A 179 10.35 -21.02 -29.43
C THR A 179 9.99 -21.00 -27.94
N ARG A 180 11.02 -21.05 -27.07
CA ARG A 180 10.90 -20.93 -25.63
C ARG A 180 10.32 -19.54 -25.28
N SER A 181 9.00 -19.47 -25.15
CA SER A 181 8.29 -18.23 -24.81
C SER A 181 8.66 -17.78 -23.38
N SER A 182 9.32 -16.62 -23.25
CA SER A 182 9.57 -15.93 -21.97
C SER A 182 8.26 -15.74 -21.19
N ARG A 183 8.25 -15.89 -19.85
CA ARG A 183 7.01 -15.81 -19.03
C ARG A 183 6.32 -14.45 -19.19
N ALA A 184 4.99 -14.43 -19.30
CA ALA A 184 4.22 -13.19 -19.56
C ALA A 184 4.46 -12.12 -18.49
N ALA A 185 4.61 -12.55 -17.22
CA ALA A 185 4.99 -11.70 -16.10
C ALA A 185 6.34 -10.99 -16.26
N SER A 186 7.31 -11.62 -16.91
CA SER A 186 8.63 -11.05 -17.16
C SER A 186 8.59 -10.03 -18.30
N LEU A 187 7.85 -10.34 -19.37
CA LEU A 187 7.62 -9.41 -20.49
C LEU A 187 6.86 -8.17 -20.02
N ALA A 188 5.79 -8.35 -19.24
CA ALA A 188 5.03 -7.23 -18.67
C ALA A 188 5.91 -6.33 -17.80
N LEU A 189 6.79 -6.90 -16.98
CA LEU A 189 7.73 -6.10 -16.18
C LEU A 189 8.70 -5.32 -17.07
N HIS A 190 9.25 -5.96 -18.10
CA HIS A 190 10.15 -5.32 -19.05
C HIS A 190 9.47 -4.14 -19.76
N ASP A 191 8.24 -4.30 -20.23
CA ASP A 191 7.46 -3.22 -20.86
C ASP A 191 7.25 -2.05 -19.91
N LEU A 192 6.89 -2.31 -18.65
CA LEU A 192 6.74 -1.26 -17.64
C LEU A 192 8.05 -0.51 -17.40
N VAL A 193 9.19 -1.21 -17.36
CA VAL A 193 10.50 -0.56 -17.24
C VAL A 193 10.75 0.36 -18.43
N LEU A 194 10.51 -0.12 -19.66
CA LEU A 194 10.68 0.68 -20.87
C LEU A 194 9.76 1.90 -20.91
N TRP A 195 8.48 1.78 -20.55
CA TRP A 195 7.55 2.92 -20.52
C TRP A 195 7.86 3.92 -19.42
N SER A 196 8.47 3.46 -18.33
CA SER A 196 8.92 4.32 -17.24
C SER A 196 10.22 5.07 -17.54
N SER A 197 10.89 4.70 -18.63
CA SER A 197 12.22 5.16 -19.01
C SER A 197 12.10 6.26 -20.05
N GLN A 198 12.79 7.38 -19.84
CA GLN A 198 12.84 8.46 -20.85
C GLN A 198 13.54 7.97 -22.13
N PRO A 199 13.05 8.37 -23.32
CA PRO A 199 13.68 8.02 -24.58
C PRO A 199 15.08 8.64 -24.66
N GLY A 200 16.11 7.78 -24.74
CA GLY A 200 17.52 8.15 -24.78
C GLY A 200 18.44 6.93 -24.57
N LYS A 201 19.76 7.12 -24.71
CA LYS A 201 20.75 6.06 -24.44
C LYS A 201 20.78 5.74 -22.95
N GLN A 202 19.86 4.90 -22.48
CA GLN A 202 19.95 4.33 -21.15
C GLN A 202 21.01 3.23 -21.17
N ASP A 203 22.01 3.39 -20.32
CA ASP A 203 22.98 2.34 -20.05
C ASP A 203 22.28 1.12 -19.41
N ALA A 204 22.83 -0.08 -19.64
CA ALA A 204 22.33 -1.34 -19.11
C ALA A 204 22.17 -1.30 -17.58
N ASP A 205 23.11 -0.63 -16.90
CA ASP A 205 23.08 -0.44 -15.44
C ASP A 205 21.88 0.41 -14.97
N ALA A 206 21.51 1.44 -15.73
CA ALA A 206 20.36 2.28 -15.42
C ALA A 206 19.05 1.47 -15.55
N LEU A 207 18.93 0.67 -16.60
CA LEU A 207 17.79 -0.22 -16.81
C LEU A 207 17.69 -1.30 -15.72
N ALA A 208 18.83 -1.87 -15.30
CA ALA A 208 18.87 -2.85 -14.21
C ALA A 208 18.38 -2.24 -12.90
N LYS A 209 18.87 -1.04 -12.53
CA LYS A 209 18.42 -0.30 -11.34
C LYS A 209 16.93 0.02 -11.41
N ARG A 210 16.44 0.49 -12.57
CA ARG A 210 15.02 0.81 -12.78
C ARG A 210 14.15 -0.43 -12.64
N ARG A 211 14.60 -1.58 -13.15
CA ARG A 211 13.92 -2.86 -12.99
C ARG A 211 13.82 -3.27 -11.52
N THR A 212 14.91 -3.26 -10.76
CA THR A 212 14.88 -3.59 -9.32
C THR A 212 13.95 -2.66 -8.56
N TRP A 213 13.98 -1.36 -8.87
CA TRP A 213 13.08 -0.39 -8.28
C TRP A 213 11.61 -0.70 -8.60
N MET A 214 11.28 -1.00 -9.86
CA MET A 214 9.95 -1.42 -10.29
C MET A 214 9.48 -2.69 -9.56
N GLU A 215 10.32 -3.71 -9.46
CA GLU A 215 10.02 -4.95 -8.74
C GLU A 215 9.72 -4.67 -7.26
N ASN A 216 10.48 -3.78 -6.62
CA ASN A 216 10.24 -3.37 -5.24
C ASN A 216 8.92 -2.62 -5.09
N LYS A 217 8.58 -1.71 -6.02
CA LYS A 217 7.30 -0.99 -6.01
C LYS A 217 6.11 -1.93 -6.21
N LEU A 218 6.20 -2.85 -7.15
CA LEU A 218 5.18 -3.88 -7.37
C LEU A 218 5.01 -4.80 -6.16
N ARG A 219 6.12 -5.15 -5.48
CA ARG A 219 6.07 -5.93 -4.24
C ARG A 219 5.31 -5.19 -3.14
N ARG A 220 5.60 -3.89 -2.95
CA ARG A 220 4.87 -3.02 -2.01
C ARG A 220 3.40 -2.87 -2.39
N GLY A 221 3.09 -2.79 -3.69
CA GLY A 221 1.73 -2.68 -4.20
C GLY A 221 0.87 -3.95 -4.07
N ARG A 222 1.49 -5.13 -3.88
CA ARG A 222 0.80 -6.42 -3.96
C ARG A 222 -0.38 -6.52 -3.00
N ASN A 223 -0.16 -6.25 -1.71
CA ASN A 223 -1.20 -6.42 -0.69
C ASN A 223 -2.34 -5.40 -0.88
N TRP A 224 -2.01 -4.17 -1.29
CA TRP A 224 -2.99 -3.15 -1.65
C TRP A 224 -3.84 -3.58 -2.85
N CYS A 225 -3.22 -4.13 -3.90
CA CYS A 225 -3.93 -4.64 -5.06
C CYS A 225 -4.81 -5.86 -4.74
N GLN A 226 -4.36 -6.75 -3.87
CA GLN A 226 -5.21 -7.85 -3.40
C GLN A 226 -6.41 -7.34 -2.60
N LEU A 227 -6.21 -6.34 -1.74
CA LEU A 227 -7.30 -5.77 -0.95
C LEU A 227 -8.33 -5.06 -1.84
N SER A 228 -7.90 -4.27 -2.82
CA SER A 228 -8.82 -3.62 -3.76
C SER A 228 -9.58 -4.62 -4.62
N ASN A 229 -8.93 -5.70 -5.08
CA ASN A 229 -9.58 -6.76 -5.86
C ASN A 229 -10.67 -7.50 -5.06
N THR A 230 -10.52 -7.62 -3.74
CA THR A 230 -11.50 -8.29 -2.86
C THR A 230 -12.70 -7.39 -2.53
N PHE A 231 -12.52 -6.08 -2.57
CA PHE A 231 -13.56 -5.09 -2.27
C PHE A 231 -13.72 -4.13 -3.46
N SER A 232 -13.16 -2.93 -3.34
CA SER A 232 -13.09 -1.89 -4.38
C SER A 232 -11.82 -1.06 -4.11
N PRO A 233 -11.24 -0.37 -5.10
CA PRO A 233 -10.13 0.58 -4.88
C PRO A 233 -10.37 1.59 -3.74
N LEU A 234 -11.64 1.98 -3.51
CA LEU A 234 -12.04 2.89 -2.44
C LEU A 234 -11.69 2.37 -1.03
N VAL A 235 -11.57 1.05 -0.85
CA VAL A 235 -11.19 0.46 0.45
C VAL A 235 -9.81 0.92 0.91
N LEU A 236 -8.92 1.30 -0.01
CA LEU A 236 -7.56 1.76 0.30
C LEU A 236 -7.57 3.11 1.04
N MET A 237 -8.61 3.92 0.83
CA MET A 237 -8.85 5.18 1.53
C MET A 237 -9.37 4.95 2.94
N LEU A 238 -9.95 3.77 3.19
CA LEU A 238 -10.50 3.35 4.48
C LEU A 238 -9.51 2.55 5.33
N VAL A 239 -8.25 2.42 4.91
CA VAL A 239 -7.20 1.80 5.74
C VAL A 239 -6.63 2.82 6.73
N PRO A 240 -6.45 2.47 8.02
CA PRO A 240 -5.90 3.37 9.03
C PRO A 240 -4.59 4.06 8.66
N GLN A 241 -4.42 5.32 9.09
CA GLN A 241 -3.25 6.15 8.78
C GLN A 241 -2.32 6.44 9.97
N GLY A 242 -2.54 5.84 11.15
CA GLY A 242 -1.62 5.97 12.27
C GLY A 242 -2.14 6.69 13.52
N ARG A 243 -3.41 7.14 13.56
CA ARG A 243 -3.98 7.81 14.74
C ARG A 243 -4.22 6.82 15.89
N GLU A 244 -5.36 6.13 15.85
CA GLU A 244 -5.76 5.16 16.87
C GLU A 244 -5.03 3.81 16.69
N PHE A 245 -4.68 3.50 15.44
CA PHE A 245 -4.02 2.27 15.05
C PHE A 245 -2.56 2.56 14.75
N THR A 246 -1.64 1.81 15.35
CA THR A 246 -0.19 2.03 15.23
C THR A 246 0.42 1.40 13.98
N ILE A 247 -0.39 1.16 12.93
CA ILE A 247 0.01 0.42 11.73
C ILE A 247 0.60 1.37 10.69
N SER A 248 1.83 1.08 10.26
CA SER A 248 2.43 1.76 9.11
C SER A 248 2.11 1.05 7.79
N ASP A 249 2.16 1.76 6.67
CA ASP A 249 1.96 1.14 5.34
C ASP A 249 3.06 0.10 5.07
N THR A 250 4.27 0.39 5.54
CA THR A 250 5.41 -0.51 5.45
C THR A 250 5.16 -1.84 6.16
N ASP A 251 4.45 -1.83 7.29
CA ASP A 251 4.11 -3.06 8.02
C ASP A 251 3.21 -3.93 7.16
N ILE A 252 2.18 -3.33 6.56
CA ILE A 252 1.23 -4.00 5.67
C ILE A 252 1.92 -4.53 4.41
N GLU A 253 2.84 -3.77 3.84
CA GLU A 253 3.59 -4.13 2.62
C GLU A 253 4.54 -5.32 2.82
N LYS A 254 5.02 -5.55 4.04
CA LYS A 254 5.94 -6.64 4.37
C LYS A 254 5.23 -7.97 4.65
N ILE A 255 3.93 -7.95 4.91
CA ILE A 255 3.16 -9.15 5.23
C ILE A 255 3.23 -10.15 4.08
N ASN A 256 3.42 -11.43 4.39
CA ASN A 256 3.44 -12.50 3.40
C ASN A 256 2.11 -12.56 2.63
N GLY A 257 2.16 -12.92 1.35
CA GLY A 257 0.98 -12.92 0.48
C GLY A 257 -0.06 -13.99 0.85
N SER A 258 0.39 -15.15 1.35
CA SER A 258 -0.54 -16.20 1.81
C SER A 258 -1.26 -15.80 3.09
N ALA A 259 -0.53 -15.22 4.05
CA ALA A 259 -1.11 -14.69 5.28
C ALA A 259 -2.09 -13.53 4.99
N TRP A 260 -1.70 -12.63 4.09
CA TRP A 260 -2.56 -11.52 3.64
C TRP A 260 -3.83 -12.03 2.94
N ASP A 261 -3.72 -13.01 2.04
CA ASP A 261 -4.87 -13.62 1.37
C ASP A 261 -5.86 -14.22 2.38
N GLN A 262 -5.38 -15.01 3.33
CA GLN A 262 -6.22 -15.57 4.40
C GLN A 262 -6.87 -14.48 5.25
N PHE A 263 -6.11 -13.44 5.63
CA PHE A 263 -6.65 -12.28 6.34
C PHE A 263 -7.76 -11.58 5.54
N THR A 264 -7.56 -11.33 4.25
CA THR A 264 -8.58 -10.67 3.42
C THR A 264 -9.85 -11.51 3.27
N LYS A 265 -9.74 -12.85 3.27
CA LYS A 265 -10.89 -13.75 3.32
C LYS A 265 -11.65 -13.62 4.64
N ILE A 266 -10.94 -13.61 5.78
CA ILE A 266 -11.54 -13.36 7.11
C ILE A 266 -12.24 -12.00 7.12
N LEU A 267 -11.58 -10.95 6.64
CA LEU A 267 -12.15 -9.60 6.55
C LEU A 267 -13.41 -9.57 5.69
N ARG A 268 -13.41 -10.22 4.52
CA ARG A 268 -14.57 -10.33 3.63
C ARG A 268 -15.72 -11.09 4.30
N CYS A 269 -15.44 -12.22 4.93
CA CYS A 269 -16.46 -13.04 5.59
C CYS A 269 -17.16 -12.33 6.76
N HIS A 270 -16.40 -11.57 7.56
CA HIS A 270 -16.92 -11.00 8.81
C HIS A 270 -17.26 -9.51 8.72
N ARG A 271 -16.62 -8.75 7.83
CA ARG A 271 -16.84 -7.31 7.64
C ARG A 271 -17.25 -6.94 6.22
N GLY A 272 -17.35 -7.89 5.29
CA GLY A 272 -17.58 -7.59 3.88
C GLY A 272 -18.87 -6.82 3.61
N HIS A 273 -19.99 -7.26 4.19
CA HIS A 273 -21.25 -6.54 4.02
C HIS A 273 -21.23 -5.12 4.59
N PHE A 274 -20.57 -4.92 5.74
CA PHE A 274 -20.35 -3.58 6.31
C PHE A 274 -19.52 -2.72 5.37
N LEU A 275 -18.39 -3.25 4.88
CA LEU A 275 -17.50 -2.54 3.97
C LEU A 275 -18.18 -2.24 2.64
N ASP A 276 -18.94 -3.17 2.07
CA ASP A 276 -19.65 -2.95 0.80
C ASP A 276 -20.67 -1.81 0.92
N ARG A 277 -21.42 -1.75 2.03
CA ARG A 277 -22.33 -0.62 2.29
C ARG A 277 -21.58 0.69 2.46
N LEU A 278 -20.52 0.68 3.27
CA LEU A 278 -19.71 1.87 3.52
C LEU A 278 -19.05 2.38 2.22
N LEU A 279 -18.58 1.47 1.38
CA LEU A 279 -18.01 1.81 0.07
C LEU A 279 -19.07 2.32 -0.90
N GLY A 280 -20.30 1.80 -0.83
CA GLY A 280 -21.42 2.24 -1.66
C GLY A 280 -21.99 3.62 -1.31
N VAL A 281 -21.73 4.14 -0.10
CA VAL A 281 -22.10 5.52 0.29
C VAL A 281 -20.99 6.53 0.04
N LEU A 282 -19.76 6.08 -0.19
CA LEU A 282 -18.69 6.98 -0.61
C LEU A 282 -18.95 7.41 -2.06
N PRO A 283 -18.98 8.72 -2.36
CA PRO A 283 -19.18 9.16 -3.73
C PRO A 283 -18.06 8.61 -4.61
N GLU A 284 -18.41 8.13 -5.81
CA GLU A 284 -17.42 7.71 -6.81
C GLU A 284 -16.46 8.87 -7.15
N ASP A 285 -17.00 10.09 -7.09
CA ASP A 285 -16.27 11.34 -7.24
C ASP A 285 -15.23 11.57 -6.14
N LEU A 286 -15.23 10.81 -5.04
CA LEU A 286 -14.19 10.91 -4.03
C LEU A 286 -12.82 10.49 -4.58
N VAL A 287 -12.77 9.67 -5.64
CA VAL A 287 -11.55 9.43 -6.42
C VAL A 287 -11.25 10.63 -7.33
N MET A 288 -12.29 11.23 -7.93
CA MET A 288 -12.21 12.43 -8.78
C MET A 288 -11.77 13.69 -8.02
N VAL A 289 -12.05 13.81 -6.71
CA VAL A 289 -11.59 14.92 -5.87
C VAL A 289 -10.06 14.94 -5.78
N TRP A 290 -9.41 13.79 -5.91
CA TRP A 290 -7.96 13.69 -6.05
C TRP A 290 -7.49 13.87 -7.51
N MET A 291 -8.40 14.19 -8.44
CA MET A 291 -8.12 14.43 -9.86
C MET A 291 -8.06 15.89 -10.28
N LYS A 292 -8.53 16.84 -9.47
CA LYS A 292 -8.60 18.24 -9.93
C LYS A 292 -7.25 18.94 -9.75
N GLU A 293 -6.60 19.28 -10.88
CA GLU A 293 -5.42 20.15 -10.87
C GLU A 293 -5.79 21.52 -10.29
N SER A 294 -5.05 21.94 -9.25
CA SER A 294 -5.02 23.32 -8.79
C SER A 294 -4.27 24.19 -9.81
N LYS A 295 -4.94 24.53 -10.91
CA LYS A 295 -4.57 25.65 -11.76
C LYS A 295 -5.83 26.48 -12.02
N ASN A 296 -6.04 27.49 -11.17
CA ASN A 296 -6.95 28.64 -11.34
C ASN A 296 -8.45 28.54 -11.00
N ASP A 297 -9.01 27.40 -10.62
CA ASP A 297 -10.39 27.38 -10.10
C ASP A 297 -10.39 27.33 -8.57
N MET A 298 -10.46 28.50 -7.92
CA MET A 298 -10.97 28.56 -6.55
C MET A 298 -12.43 28.11 -6.58
N VAL A 299 -12.66 26.82 -6.31
CA VAL A 299 -14.00 26.35 -5.96
C VAL A 299 -14.33 27.00 -4.60
N PRO A 300 -15.43 27.75 -4.48
CA PRO A 300 -15.84 28.29 -3.20
C PRO A 300 -15.98 27.12 -2.19
N PRO A 301 -15.44 27.23 -0.97
CA PRO A 301 -15.53 26.16 0.03
C PRO A 301 -16.97 25.69 0.30
N ALA A 302 -17.96 26.52 -0.04
CA ALA A 302 -19.39 26.23 0.03
C ALA A 302 -19.89 25.14 -0.95
N GLN A 303 -19.15 24.79 -2.00
CA GLN A 303 -19.53 23.74 -2.97
C GLN A 303 -18.71 22.45 -2.84
N MET A 304 -17.65 22.43 -2.02
CA MET A 304 -16.78 21.25 -1.94
C MET A 304 -17.42 20.07 -1.22
N ILE A 305 -18.38 20.29 -0.33
CA ILE A 305 -19.22 19.23 0.23
C ILE A 305 -20.51 19.89 0.72
N SER A 306 -21.65 19.69 0.05
CA SER A 306 -22.94 19.92 0.70
C SER A 306 -23.14 18.80 1.72
N ALA A 307 -22.47 18.93 2.86
CA ALA A 307 -22.36 17.98 3.96
C ALA A 307 -21.84 16.58 3.53
N PRO A 308 -20.76 16.05 4.12
CA PRO A 308 -20.69 14.60 4.27
C PRO A 308 -22.03 14.22 4.94
N PRO A 309 -22.73 13.14 4.55
CA PRO A 309 -23.94 12.72 5.26
C PRO A 309 -23.61 12.83 6.73
N ASP A 310 -24.36 13.67 7.45
CA ASP A 310 -23.96 14.24 8.75
C ASP A 310 -23.18 13.18 9.50
N SER A 311 -21.98 13.48 10.00
CA SER A 311 -21.12 12.45 10.59
C SER A 311 -21.86 11.54 11.59
N MET A 312 -22.95 12.06 12.18
CA MET A 312 -23.95 11.32 12.95
C MET A 312 -24.69 10.20 12.20
N GLU A 313 -25.12 10.36 10.95
CA GLU A 313 -25.79 9.31 10.17
C GLU A 313 -24.82 8.18 9.80
N LEU A 314 -23.59 8.48 9.39
CA LEU A 314 -22.56 7.46 9.18
C LEU A 314 -22.11 6.80 10.49
N LEU A 315 -22.01 7.56 11.59
CA LEU A 315 -21.72 7.03 12.92
C LEU A 315 -22.87 6.19 13.47
N GLU A 316 -24.12 6.57 13.22
CA GLU A 316 -25.30 5.83 13.64
C GLU A 316 -25.51 4.60 12.76
N GLN A 317 -25.24 4.68 11.46
CA GLN A 317 -25.13 3.49 10.60
C GLN A 317 -23.99 2.57 11.06
N TYR A 318 -22.83 3.10 11.44
CA TYR A 318 -21.75 2.32 12.04
C TYR A 318 -22.20 1.65 13.34
N ARG A 319 -22.89 2.38 14.22
CA ARG A 319 -23.45 1.87 15.49
C ARG A 319 -24.51 0.78 15.27
N ILE A 320 -25.41 0.98 14.31
CA ILE A 320 -26.45 0.02 13.91
C ILE A 320 -25.83 -1.23 13.27
N MET A 321 -24.79 -1.08 12.44
CA MET A 321 -24.13 -2.20 11.77
C MET A 321 -23.18 -2.99 12.66
N CYS A 322 -22.63 -2.36 13.70
CA CYS A 322 -21.92 -3.04 14.77
C CYS A 322 -22.87 -3.79 15.73
N ASN A 323 -24.18 -3.72 15.55
CA ASN A 323 -25.16 -4.39 16.42
C ASN A 323 -25.39 -5.86 15.97
N PRO A 324 -25.30 -6.86 16.87
CA PRO A 324 -25.15 -8.28 16.54
C PRO A 324 -26.43 -8.97 16.06
N GLY A 325 -27.53 -8.24 15.86
CA GLY A 325 -28.77 -8.80 15.32
C GLY A 325 -28.72 -9.10 13.83
N TYR A 326 -27.71 -8.61 13.11
CA TYR A 326 -27.55 -8.83 11.68
C TYR A 326 -26.93 -10.21 11.42
N LYS A 327 -27.78 -11.23 11.20
CA LYS A 327 -27.33 -12.56 10.77
C LYS A 327 -26.72 -12.46 9.38
N CYS A 328 -25.43 -12.73 9.28
CA CYS A 328 -24.75 -12.91 8.01
C CYS A 328 -25.33 -14.16 7.33
N ALA A 329 -26.00 -13.98 6.19
CA ALA A 329 -26.49 -15.08 5.39
C ALA A 329 -25.29 -15.80 4.75
N GLY A 330 -24.76 -16.84 5.43
CA GLY A 330 -23.77 -17.74 4.82
C GLY A 330 -22.65 -18.30 5.69
N SER A 331 -22.57 -17.98 6.99
CA SER A 331 -21.43 -18.42 7.84
C SER A 331 -21.45 -19.90 8.28
N SER A 332 -22.26 -20.77 7.66
CA SER A 332 -22.48 -22.15 8.12
C SER A 332 -21.46 -23.20 7.64
N SER A 333 -20.50 -22.90 6.75
CA SER A 333 -19.67 -23.94 6.12
C SER A 333 -18.17 -23.94 6.48
N PHE A 334 -17.66 -23.01 7.27
CA PHE A 334 -16.19 -22.86 7.42
C PHE A 334 -15.47 -23.92 8.29
N ASN A 335 -16.19 -24.87 8.90
CA ASN A 335 -15.61 -25.83 9.86
C ASN A 335 -15.80 -27.33 9.53
N LYS A 336 -16.16 -27.73 8.29
CA LYS A 336 -16.47 -29.15 7.99
C LYS A 336 -15.47 -29.94 7.14
N GLU A 337 -14.38 -29.36 6.64
CA GLU A 337 -13.41 -30.10 5.83
C GLU A 337 -12.00 -30.11 6.44
N ALA A 338 -11.88 -30.76 7.61
CA ALA A 338 -10.60 -31.23 8.13
C ALA A 338 -10.88 -32.37 9.11
N GLY A 339 -11.19 -33.56 8.59
CA GLY A 339 -11.50 -34.70 9.44
C GLY A 339 -11.62 -36.03 8.70
N VAL A 340 -10.49 -36.72 8.59
CA VAL A 340 -10.36 -38.18 8.69
C VAL A 340 -11.09 -39.02 7.64
N HIS A 341 -10.32 -39.54 6.67
CA HIS A 341 -10.44 -40.96 6.31
C HIS A 341 -9.06 -41.52 5.98
N ASP A 342 -8.37 -41.93 7.04
CA ASP A 342 -7.35 -42.97 6.98
C ASP A 342 -8.00 -44.24 7.53
N ARG A 343 -8.32 -45.20 6.64
CA ARG A 343 -8.48 -46.61 6.99
C ARG A 343 -7.92 -47.46 5.86
N GLN A 344 -6.79 -48.04 6.22
CA GLN A 344 -6.03 -49.10 5.58
C GLN A 344 -6.80 -50.44 5.58
N LEU A 345 -6.33 -51.33 4.70
CA LEU A 345 -6.34 -52.82 4.72
C LEU A 345 -7.44 -53.57 3.96
N ASP A 346 -6.95 -54.22 2.89
CA ASP A 346 -7.05 -55.66 2.55
C ASP A 346 -8.33 -56.41 2.89
N GLN A 347 -8.95 -56.99 1.86
CA GLN A 347 -9.03 -58.45 1.65
C GLN A 347 -9.84 -58.81 0.40
N SER A 348 -9.34 -59.82 -0.32
CA SER A 348 -9.93 -60.62 -1.43
C SER A 348 -9.63 -60.18 -2.85
#